data_AF-A0A0E4H664-F1
#
_entry.id   AF-A0A0E4H664-F1
#
_cell.length_a   1.000
_cell.length_b   1.000
_cell.length_c   1.000
_cell.angle_alpha   90.00
_cell.angle_beta   90.00
_cell.angle_gamma   90.00
#
_symmetry.space_group_name_H-M   'P 1'
#
loop_
_entity.id
_entity.type
_entity.pdbx_description
1 polymer ?
#
loop_
_entity_poly.entity_id
_entity_poly.type
_entity_poly.pdbx_seq_one_letter_code
_entity_poly.pdbx_strand_id
1 'polypeptide(L)'
;MTAKRMSRIAILAALCIALRLGFAYFPNIKPVTAFFLVSLIYLDLKDSILVMALTMLGSSLIFGFSLVVVWQIFSFAMIMLIWYYILLPLTRRLKKAIVFQSIVAGLITFTYGFWISIPIAYQFGANLYIYWLNGFFFDLLHAISTALFYPIIDQLFRRFYYDEKTISSSD
;
A
#
# COMPACT_ATOMS: atom_id res chain seq x y z
N MET A 1 -17.01 -6.24 15.47
CA MET A 1 -15.53 -6.24 15.55
C MET A 1 -15.14 -6.40 17.01
N THR A 2 -14.18 -7.26 17.34
CA THR A 2 -13.65 -7.38 18.70
C THR A 2 -12.62 -6.27 18.97
N ALA A 3 -12.52 -5.77 20.21
CA ALA A 3 -11.59 -4.70 20.58
C ALA A 3 -10.14 -4.98 20.12
N LYS A 4 -9.65 -6.22 20.29
CA LYS A 4 -8.32 -6.66 19.81
C LYS A 4 -8.11 -6.43 18.31
N ARG A 5 -9.14 -6.64 17.48
CA ARG A 5 -9.09 -6.43 16.02
C ARG A 5 -9.00 -4.95 15.67
N MET A 6 -9.78 -4.11 16.35
CA MET A 6 -9.73 -2.65 16.18
C MET A 6 -8.37 -2.08 16.59
N SER A 7 -7.83 -2.49 17.74
CA SER A 7 -6.51 -2.06 18.21
C SER A 7 -5.40 -2.45 17.23
N ARG A 8 -5.44 -3.68 16.67
CA ARG A 8 -4.46 -4.11 15.65
C ARG A 8 -4.51 -3.24 14.40
N ILE A 9 -5.70 -2.95 13.88
CA ILE A 9 -5.88 -2.07 12.71
C ILE A 9 -5.33 -0.67 13.02
N ALA A 10 -5.64 -0.12 14.20
CA ALA A 10 -5.18 1.20 14.61
C ALA A 10 -3.64 1.28 14.73
N ILE A 11 -3.01 0.27 15.34
CA ILE A 11 -1.54 0.21 15.48
C ILE A 11 -0.86 0.08 14.11
N LEU A 12 -1.37 -0.80 13.22
CA LEU A 12 -0.84 -0.95 11.86
C LEU A 12 -1.01 0.35 11.06
N ALA A 13 -2.16 1.02 11.18
CA ALA A 13 -2.40 2.29 10.51
C ALA A 13 -1.46 3.39 11.02
N ALA A 14 -1.25 3.48 12.35
CA ALA A 14 -0.31 4.41 12.96
C ALA A 14 1.13 4.14 12.52
N LEU A 15 1.55 2.88 12.46
CA LEU A 15 2.85 2.48 11.95
C LEU A 15 3.04 2.92 10.49
N CYS A 16 2.03 2.74 9.64
CA CYS A 16 2.08 3.20 8.26
C CYS A 16 2.13 4.73 8.15
N ILE A 17 1.44 5.46 9.02
CA ILE A 17 1.51 6.92 9.08
C ILE A 17 2.93 7.34 9.46
N ALA A 18 3.51 6.77 10.52
CA ALA A 18 4.88 7.05 10.94
C ALA A 18 5.89 6.73 9.82
N LEU A 19 5.71 5.61 9.11
CA LEU A 19 6.52 5.26 7.95
C LEU A 19 6.39 6.31 6.83
N ARG A 20 5.16 6.76 6.54
CA ARG A 20 4.93 7.81 5.54
C ARG A 20 5.58 9.14 5.92
N LEU A 21 5.59 9.49 7.20
CA LEU A 21 6.23 10.70 7.73
C LEU A 21 7.76 10.59 7.69
N GLY A 22 8.32 9.47 8.13
CA GLY A 22 9.77 9.24 8.15
C GLY A 22 10.38 9.24 6.74
N PHE A 23 9.64 8.72 5.75
CA PHE A 23 10.04 8.73 4.35
C PHE A 23 9.56 9.97 3.58
N ALA A 24 8.92 10.95 4.23
CA ALA A 24 8.40 12.14 3.57
C ALA A 24 9.51 13.01 2.96
N TYR A 25 10.70 12.99 3.57
CA TYR A 25 11.86 13.75 3.12
C TYR A 25 12.52 13.13 1.88
N PHE A 26 12.25 11.85 1.59
CA PHE A 26 12.77 11.18 0.41
C PHE A 26 11.80 11.35 -0.76
N PRO A 27 12.27 11.86 -1.92
CA PRO A 27 11.42 12.02 -3.09
C PRO A 27 10.93 10.65 -3.59
N ASN A 28 9.64 10.38 -3.41
CA ASN A 28 8.89 9.23 -3.97
C ASN A 28 9.37 7.82 -3.58
N ILE A 29 10.18 7.70 -2.53
CA ILE A 29 10.46 6.43 -1.86
C ILE A 29 9.35 6.20 -0.83
N LYS A 30 8.25 5.52 -1.22
CA LYS A 30 7.09 5.32 -0.35
C LYS A 30 6.87 3.82 -0.06
N PRO A 31 7.54 3.26 0.96
CA PRO A 31 7.36 1.85 1.35
C PRO A 31 5.95 1.52 1.86
N VAL A 32 5.11 2.54 2.09
CA VAL A 32 3.72 2.41 2.52
C VAL A 32 2.89 1.56 1.55
N THR A 33 3.12 1.66 0.23
CA THR A 33 2.37 0.85 -0.73
C THR A 33 2.76 -0.63 -0.64
N ALA A 34 4.04 -0.94 -0.45
CA ALA A 34 4.47 -2.31 -0.16
C ALA A 34 3.80 -2.85 1.10
N PHE A 35 3.63 -2.01 2.12
CA PHE A 35 2.91 -2.39 3.35
C PHE A 35 1.47 -2.81 3.08
N PHE A 36 0.73 -2.05 2.28
CA PHE A 36 -0.66 -2.41 1.95
C PHE A 36 -0.78 -3.70 1.12
N LEU A 37 0.16 -3.93 0.19
CA LEU A 37 0.15 -5.17 -0.61
C LEU A 37 0.51 -6.39 0.22
N VAL A 38 1.44 -6.26 1.17
CA VAL A 38 1.81 -7.32 2.10
C VAL A 38 0.71 -7.54 3.14
N SER A 39 0.05 -6.49 3.64
CA SER A 39 -1.02 -6.64 4.64
C SER A 39 -2.17 -7.50 4.13
N LEU A 40 -2.47 -7.46 2.82
CA LEU A 40 -3.44 -8.34 2.15
C LEU A 40 -3.10 -9.85 2.18
N ILE A 41 -1.85 -10.21 2.48
CA ILE A 41 -1.43 -11.61 2.64
C ILE A 41 -1.79 -12.13 4.04
N TYR A 42 -1.68 -11.27 5.05
CA TYR A 42 -1.78 -11.65 6.47
C TYR A 42 -3.12 -11.26 7.12
N LEU A 43 -3.80 -10.24 6.60
CA LEU A 43 -5.08 -9.74 7.09
C LEU A 43 -6.19 -9.98 6.07
N ASP A 44 -7.44 -9.96 6.57
CA ASP A 44 -8.62 -9.94 5.70
C ASP A 44 -8.59 -8.70 4.79
N LEU A 45 -9.20 -8.82 3.61
CA LEU A 45 -9.36 -7.71 2.65
C LEU A 45 -9.97 -6.46 3.32
N LYS A 46 -11.02 -6.65 4.14
CA LYS A 46 -11.71 -5.56 4.84
C LYS A 46 -10.79 -4.84 5.84
N ASP A 47 -9.98 -5.58 6.59
CA ASP A 47 -9.06 -5.00 7.57
C ASP A 47 -7.94 -4.23 6.88
N SER A 48 -7.40 -4.80 5.79
CA SER A 48 -6.33 -4.18 5.01
C SER A 48 -6.79 -2.87 4.35
N ILE A 49 -8.00 -2.84 3.81
CA ILE A 49 -8.61 -1.62 3.25
C ILE A 49 -8.85 -0.58 4.34
N LEU A 50 -9.29 -0.98 5.54
CA LEU A 50 -9.46 -0.06 6.66
C LEU A 50 -8.13 0.55 7.13
N VAL A 51 -7.07 -0.27 7.24
CA VAL A 51 -5.71 0.23 7.54
C VAL A 51 -5.29 1.26 6.50
N MET A 52 -5.42 0.93 5.21
CA MET A 52 -5.09 1.83 4.11
C MET A 52 -5.87 3.15 4.18
N ALA A 53 -7.19 3.10 4.36
CA ALA A 53 -8.04 4.28 4.43
C ALA A 53 -7.66 5.16 5.63
N LEU A 54 -7.47 4.58 6.81
CA LEU A 54 -7.03 5.28 8.02
C LEU A 54 -5.65 5.92 7.83
N THR A 55 -4.70 5.20 7.24
CA THR A 55 -3.37 5.74 6.95
C THR A 55 -3.45 6.91 5.99
N MET A 56 -4.22 6.80 4.90
CA MET A 56 -4.37 7.85 3.91
C MET A 56 -5.02 9.09 4.51
N LEU A 57 -6.10 8.94 5.26
CA LEU A 57 -6.75 10.06 5.95
C LEU A 57 -5.82 10.68 6.99
N GLY A 58 -5.26 9.87 7.89
CA GLY A 58 -4.44 10.35 9.01
C GLY A 58 -3.17 11.08 8.55
N SER A 59 -2.44 10.51 7.59
CA SER A 59 -1.26 11.20 7.05
C SER A 59 -1.61 12.46 6.27
N SER A 60 -2.77 12.51 5.61
CA SER A 60 -3.17 13.71 4.86
C SER A 60 -3.64 14.84 5.77
N LEU A 61 -4.16 14.54 6.97
CA LEU A 61 -4.39 15.57 7.98
C LEU A 61 -3.08 16.24 8.43
N ILE A 62 -1.96 15.51 8.40
CA ILE A 62 -0.63 16.01 8.80
C ILE A 62 0.05 16.78 7.65
N PHE A 63 0.00 16.27 6.41
CA PHE A 63 0.63 16.91 5.25
C PHE A 63 -0.16 18.07 4.64
N GLY A 64 -1.41 18.29 5.08
CA GLY A 64 -2.34 19.25 4.50
C GLY A 64 -3.53 18.54 3.85
N PHE A 65 -4.72 18.78 4.38
CA PHE A 65 -5.94 18.12 3.94
C PHE A 65 -6.39 18.64 2.56
N SER A 66 -6.69 17.73 1.64
CA SER A 66 -7.13 18.06 0.28
C SER A 66 -8.12 17.02 -0.26
N LEU A 67 -8.99 17.42 -1.21
CA LEU A 67 -9.87 16.48 -1.93
C LEU A 67 -9.08 15.38 -2.67
N VAL A 68 -7.80 15.62 -2.96
CA VAL A 68 -6.89 14.62 -3.56
C VAL A 68 -6.84 13.33 -2.74
N VAL A 69 -7.05 13.40 -1.43
CA VAL A 69 -7.02 12.22 -0.53
C VAL A 69 -8.14 11.24 -0.85
N VAL A 70 -9.31 11.73 -1.27
CA VAL A 70 -10.44 10.87 -1.66
C VAL A 70 -10.04 10.05 -2.89
N TRP A 71 -9.40 10.69 -3.87
CA TRP A 71 -8.87 10.03 -5.06
C TRP A 71 -7.73 9.08 -4.74
N GLN A 72 -6.88 9.39 -3.77
CA GLN A 72 -5.83 8.49 -3.28
C GLN A 72 -6.43 7.21 -2.69
N ILE A 73 -7.41 7.33 -1.80
CA ILE A 73 -8.09 6.20 -1.17
C ILE A 73 -8.76 5.33 -2.23
N PHE A 74 -9.46 5.94 -3.19
CA PHE A 74 -10.12 5.21 -4.27
C PHE A 74 -9.13 4.47 -5.18
N SER A 75 -8.05 5.15 -5.59
CA SER A 75 -7.01 4.57 -6.45
C SER A 75 -6.28 3.42 -5.76
N PHE A 76 -5.92 3.57 -4.48
CA PHE A 76 -5.30 2.49 -3.72
C PHE A 76 -6.26 1.33 -3.47
N ALA A 77 -7.54 1.60 -3.20
CA ALA A 77 -8.54 0.55 -3.03
C ALA A 77 -8.66 -0.32 -4.29
N MET A 78 -8.69 0.29 -5.48
CA MET A 78 -8.71 -0.45 -6.75
C MET A 78 -7.47 -1.35 -6.92
N ILE A 79 -6.28 -0.81 -6.63
CA ILE A 79 -5.03 -1.58 -6.72
C ILE A 79 -5.00 -2.73 -5.73
N MET A 80 -5.43 -2.50 -4.49
CA MET A 80 -5.52 -3.54 -3.47
C MET A 80 -6.50 -4.64 -3.86
N LEU A 81 -7.63 -4.29 -4.47
CA LEU A 81 -8.59 -5.28 -5.00
C LEU A 81 -7.98 -6.10 -6.14
N ILE A 82 -7.35 -5.45 -7.12
CA ILE A 82 -6.67 -6.14 -8.24
C ILE A 82 -5.59 -7.07 -7.70
N TRP A 83 -4.79 -6.59 -6.75
CA TRP A 83 -3.76 -7.39 -6.10
C TRP A 83 -4.33 -8.63 -5.41
N TYR A 84 -5.37 -8.45 -4.60
CA TYR A 84 -5.98 -9.53 -3.82
C TYR A 84 -6.64 -10.60 -4.70
N TYR A 85 -7.43 -10.18 -5.70
CA TYR A 85 -8.22 -11.12 -6.52
C TYR A 85 -7.42 -11.76 -7.65
N ILE A 86 -6.45 -11.06 -8.24
CA ILE A 86 -5.75 -11.53 -9.46
C ILE A 86 -4.34 -11.98 -9.12
N LEU A 87 -3.57 -11.13 -8.43
CA LEU A 87 -2.13 -11.32 -8.28
C LEU A 87 -1.79 -12.27 -7.13
N LEU A 88 -2.53 -12.24 -6.02
CA LEU A 88 -2.37 -13.16 -4.89
C LEU A 88 -2.55 -14.65 -5.28
N PRO A 89 -3.64 -15.07 -5.97
CA PRO A 89 -3.82 -16.46 -6.35
C PRO A 89 -2.83 -16.91 -7.42
N LEU A 90 -2.48 -16.04 -8.36
CA LEU A 90 -1.46 -16.32 -9.39
C LEU A 90 -0.08 -16.56 -8.75
N THR A 91 0.27 -15.68 -7.83
CA THR A 91 1.49 -15.73 -7.02
C THR A 91 1.56 -16.98 -6.13
N ARG A 92 0.44 -17.41 -5.54
CA ARG A 92 0.38 -18.63 -4.71
C ARG A 92 0.57 -19.91 -5.52
N ARG A 93 0.15 -19.92 -6.80
CA ARG A 93 0.37 -21.04 -7.72
C ARG A 93 1.84 -21.15 -8.17
N LEU A 94 2.51 -20.02 -8.33
CA LEU A 94 3.93 -19.95 -8.66
C LEU A 94 4.77 -20.07 -7.37
N LYS A 95 5.07 -21.31 -6.96
CA LYS A 95 5.83 -21.62 -5.75
C LYS A 95 7.12 -20.77 -5.64
N LYS A 96 7.16 -19.88 -4.62
CA LYS A 96 8.36 -19.32 -3.96
C LYS A 96 9.37 -18.53 -4.81
N ALA A 97 8.93 -17.49 -5.51
CA ALA A 97 9.84 -16.39 -5.84
C ALA A 97 9.35 -15.10 -5.19
N ILE A 98 9.82 -14.82 -3.97
CA ILE A 98 9.56 -13.52 -3.30
C ILE A 98 10.02 -12.37 -4.19
N VAL A 99 11.06 -12.62 -4.99
CA VAL A 99 11.56 -11.73 -6.03
C VAL A 99 10.50 -11.49 -7.11
N PHE A 100 9.82 -12.53 -7.59
CA PHE A 100 8.73 -12.39 -8.56
C PHE A 100 7.55 -11.60 -7.99
N GLN A 101 7.15 -11.88 -6.75
CA GLN A 101 6.12 -11.11 -6.04
C GLN A 101 6.48 -9.63 -5.94
N SER A 102 7.74 -9.35 -5.63
CA SER A 102 8.26 -8.00 -5.49
C SER A 102 8.24 -7.23 -6.81
N ILE A 103 8.63 -7.88 -7.92
CA ILE A 103 8.59 -7.29 -9.26
C ILE A 103 7.13 -7.00 -9.67
N VAL A 104 6.23 -7.96 -9.44
CA VAL A 104 4.80 -7.79 -9.76
C VAL A 104 4.15 -6.72 -8.88
N ALA A 105 4.55 -6.62 -7.61
CA ALA A 105 4.14 -5.54 -6.70
C ALA A 105 4.63 -4.16 -7.19
N GLY A 106 5.86 -4.08 -7.69
CA GLY A 106 6.38 -2.87 -8.34
C GLY A 106 5.57 -2.49 -9.59
N LEU A 107 5.31 -3.47 -10.47
CA LEU A 107 4.54 -3.26 -11.71
C LEU A 107 3.12 -2.77 -11.46
N ILE A 108 2.38 -3.37 -10.51
CA ILE A 108 1.03 -2.89 -10.20
C ILE A 108 1.09 -1.48 -9.59
N THR A 109 2.12 -1.21 -8.79
CA THR A 109 2.30 0.09 -8.15
C THR A 109 2.69 1.16 -9.17
N PHE A 110 3.37 0.81 -10.25
CA PHE A 110 3.59 1.71 -11.38
C PHE A 110 2.27 2.18 -12.01
N THR A 111 1.27 1.28 -12.12
CA THR A 111 -0.06 1.67 -12.65
C THR A 111 -0.80 2.65 -11.76
N TYR A 112 -0.45 2.76 -10.48
CA TYR A 112 -1.06 3.72 -9.55
C TYR A 112 -0.99 5.15 -10.05
N GLY A 113 0.16 5.56 -10.57
CA GLY A 113 0.39 6.91 -11.10
C GLY A 113 -0.61 7.29 -12.18
N PHE A 114 -0.93 6.34 -13.06
CA PHE A 114 -1.94 6.51 -14.08
C PHE A 114 -3.35 6.64 -13.46
N TRP A 115 -3.72 5.73 -12.55
CA TRP A 115 -5.03 5.73 -11.90
C TRP A 115 -5.32 7.00 -11.10
N ILE A 116 -4.32 7.54 -10.40
CA ILE A 116 -4.49 8.78 -9.63
C ILE A 116 -4.47 10.02 -10.54
N SER A 117 -3.77 9.98 -11.66
CA SER A 117 -3.69 11.10 -12.60
C SER A 117 -5.03 11.43 -13.26
N ILE A 118 -5.87 10.43 -13.53
CA ILE A 118 -7.19 10.62 -14.18
C ILE A 118 -8.09 11.57 -13.38
N PRO A 119 -8.45 11.27 -12.11
CA PRO A 119 -9.36 12.12 -11.36
C PRO A 119 -8.74 13.47 -11.00
N ILE A 120 -7.42 13.54 -10.80
CA ILE A 120 -6.74 14.80 -10.50
C ILE A 120 -6.74 15.71 -11.73
N ALA A 121 -6.41 15.19 -12.92
CA ALA A 121 -6.44 15.95 -14.16
C ALA A 121 -7.86 16.50 -14.43
N TYR A 122 -8.89 15.69 -14.20
CA TYR A 122 -10.28 16.13 -14.29
C TYR A 122 -10.62 17.23 -13.27
N GLN A 123 -10.24 17.05 -12.01
CA GLN A 123 -10.54 18.00 -10.93
C GLN A 123 -9.91 19.38 -11.16
N PHE A 124 -8.68 19.43 -11.69
CA PHE A 124 -7.96 20.69 -11.90
C PHE A 124 -8.03 21.19 -13.35
N GLY A 125 -8.80 20.53 -14.23
CA GLY A 125 -8.92 20.89 -15.64
C GLY A 125 -7.60 20.79 -16.43
N ALA A 126 -6.66 19.97 -15.96
CA ALA A 126 -5.36 19.80 -16.58
C ALA A 126 -5.42 18.75 -17.71
N ASN A 127 -4.51 18.87 -18.68
CA ASN A 127 -4.36 17.84 -19.71
C ASN A 127 -3.79 16.55 -19.09
N LEU A 128 -4.55 15.46 -19.20
CA LEU A 128 -4.20 14.15 -18.65
C LEU A 128 -2.79 13.69 -19.06
N TYR A 129 -2.46 13.81 -20.34
CA TYR A 129 -1.21 13.29 -20.89
C TYR A 129 -0.01 14.07 -20.36
N ILE A 130 -0.12 15.40 -20.27
CA ILE A 130 0.94 16.27 -19.75
C ILE A 130 1.13 16.01 -18.26
N TYR A 131 0.04 15.92 -17.50
CA TYR A 131 0.09 15.65 -16.06
C TYR A 131 0.74 14.28 -15.76
N TRP A 132 0.31 13.25 -16.49
CA TRP A 132 0.84 11.90 -16.34
C TRP A 132 2.31 11.78 -16.76
N LEU A 133 2.71 12.39 -17.89
CA LEU A 133 4.12 12.38 -18.33
C LEU A 133 5.05 13.07 -17.33
N ASN A 134 4.59 14.16 -16.70
CA ASN A 134 5.35 14.82 -15.64
C ASN A 134 5.46 13.95 -14.37
N GLY A 135 4.44 13.13 -14.09
CA GLY A 135 4.42 12.17 -12.97
C GLY A 135 5.24 10.90 -13.21
N PHE A 136 5.53 10.58 -14.48
CA PHE A 136 6.10 9.29 -14.89
C PHE A 136 7.39 8.90 -14.17
N PHE A 137 8.34 9.84 -14.03
CA PHE A 137 9.60 9.58 -13.33
C PHE A 137 9.37 9.26 -11.84
N PHE A 138 8.41 9.95 -11.22
CA PHE A 138 8.04 9.71 -9.83
C PHE A 138 7.31 8.38 -9.65
N ASP A 139 6.47 7.99 -10.61
CA ASP A 139 5.79 6.69 -10.61
C ASP A 139 6.78 5.53 -10.75
N LEU A 140 7.84 5.71 -11.56
CA LEU A 140 8.92 4.74 -11.70
C LEU A 140 9.70 4.58 -10.38
N LEU A 141 10.06 5.68 -9.73
CA LEU A 141 10.71 5.64 -8.40
C LEU A 141 9.83 4.95 -7.36
N HIS A 142 8.52 5.24 -7.38
CA HIS A 142 7.54 4.64 -6.48
C HIS A 142 7.41 3.12 -6.69
N ALA A 143 7.43 2.68 -7.94
CA ALA A 143 7.42 1.26 -8.32
C ALA A 143 8.69 0.53 -7.88
N ILE A 144 9.87 1.09 -8.13
CA ILE A 144 11.16 0.52 -7.74
C ILE A 144 11.26 0.43 -6.22
N SER A 145 10.89 1.50 -5.51
CA SER A 145 10.86 1.51 -4.06
C SER A 145 9.93 0.42 -3.52
N THR A 146 8.74 0.26 -4.10
CA THR A 146 7.80 -0.77 -3.66
C THR A 146 8.37 -2.17 -3.86
N ALA A 147 9.00 -2.45 -5.01
CA ALA A 147 9.65 -3.73 -5.27
C ALA A 147 10.79 -4.03 -4.28
N LEU A 148 11.60 -3.04 -3.91
CA LEU A 148 12.70 -3.20 -2.95
C LEU A 148 12.22 -3.43 -1.52
N PHE A 149 11.17 -2.73 -1.09
CA PHE A 149 10.67 -2.83 0.28
C PHE A 149 9.70 -4.00 0.49
N TYR A 150 9.10 -4.55 -0.56
CA TYR A 150 8.20 -5.69 -0.48
C TYR A 150 8.76 -6.90 0.32
N PRO A 151 9.97 -7.43 0.03
CA PRO A 151 10.49 -8.58 0.77
C PRO A 151 10.85 -8.24 2.22
N ILE A 152 11.28 -7.01 2.49
CA ILE A 152 11.59 -6.54 3.85
C ILE A 152 10.33 -6.50 4.70
N ILE A 153 9.24 -5.97 4.15
CA ILE A 153 7.95 -5.91 4.85
C ILE A 153 7.34 -7.31 4.99
N ASP A 154 7.44 -8.18 3.97
CA ASP A 154 6.99 -9.57 4.11
C ASP A 154 7.73 -10.27 5.26
N GLN A 155 9.05 -10.12 5.37
CA GLN A 155 9.82 -10.68 6.49
C GLN A 155 9.35 -10.14 7.86
N LEU A 156 9.09 -8.82 7.94
CA LEU A 156 8.58 -8.19 9.17
C LEU A 156 7.22 -8.79 9.58
N PHE A 157 6.29 -8.91 8.63
CA PHE A 157 4.96 -9.48 8.89
C PHE A 157 5.03 -10.97 9.23
N ARG A 158 5.88 -11.75 8.57
CA ARG A 158 6.11 -13.17 8.91
C ARG A 158 6.51 -13.32 10.36
N ARG A 159 7.45 -12.51 10.84
CA ARG A 159 7.92 -12.56 12.22
C ARG A 159 6.79 -12.24 13.19
N PHE A 160 6.11 -11.11 13.00
CA PHE A 160 5.01 -10.69 13.86
C PHE A 160 3.85 -11.71 13.94
N TYR A 161 3.44 -12.28 12.80
CA TYR A 161 2.32 -13.23 12.77
C TYR A 161 2.71 -14.66 13.14
N TYR A 162 3.99 -15.04 12.99
CA TYR A 162 4.49 -16.30 13.53
C TYR A 162 4.42 -16.27 15.05
N ASP A 163 4.90 -15.19 15.67
CA ASP A 163 4.91 -15.01 17.13
C ASP A 163 3.49 -15.05 17.72
N GLU A 164 2.49 -14.42 17.08
CA GLU A 164 1.09 -14.43 17.55
C GLU A 164 0.46 -15.84 17.51
N LYS A 165 0.80 -16.68 16.52
CA LYS A 165 0.31 -18.06 16.43
C LYS A 165 0.96 -18.98 17.45
N THR A 166 2.24 -18.79 17.76
CA THR A 166 2.91 -19.56 18.82
C THR A 166 2.32 -19.26 20.19
N ILE A 167 2.06 -17.98 20.49
CA ILE A 167 1.49 -17.56 21.79
C ILE A 167 0.06 -18.10 21.96
N SER A 168 -0.77 -18.09 20.91
CA SER A 168 -2.14 -18.63 21.01
C SER A 168 -2.22 -20.17 21.03
N SER A 169 -1.10 -20.87 20.85
CA SER A 169 -1.02 -22.34 20.88
C SER A 169 -0.41 -22.89 22.17
N SER A 170 0.12 -22.00 23.02
CA SER A 170 0.65 -22.31 24.35
C SER A 170 -0.34 -22.04 25.48
N ASP A 171 -1.52 -21.49 25.16
CA ASP A 171 -2.68 -21.32 26.03
C ASP A 171 -3.75 -22.38 25.72
#